data_AF-A0A967JUX4-F1
#
_entry.id   AF-A0A967JUX4-F1
#
_cell.length_a   1.000
_cell.length_b   1.000
_cell.length_c   1.000
_cell.angle_alpha   90.00
_cell.angle_beta   90.00
_cell.angle_gamma   90.00
#
_symmetry.space_group_name_H-M   'P 1'
#
loop_
_entity.id
_entity.type
_entity.pdbx_description
1 polymer ?
#
loop_
_entity_poly.entity_id
_entity_poly.type
_entity_poly.pdbx_seq_one_letter_code
_entity_poly.pdbx_strand_id
1 'polypeptide(L)'
;MALATFIVPNVYASLACWSLTVFFAAMYLGPALALTHTLAPPNFRAISSAVLFFILNIIGLGLGPTAAGVISDVLNAQGFGEASLQWSLFIVSFLAIPGIILWA
;
A
#
# COMPACT_ATOMS: atom_id res chain seq x y z
N MET A 1 -6.20 -7.58 8.25
CA MET A 1 -5.10 -8.57 8.35
C MET A 1 -3.72 -7.89 8.33
N ALA A 2 -3.51 -6.84 7.52
CA ALA A 2 -2.30 -6.01 7.54
C ALA A 2 -1.93 -5.43 8.92
N LEU A 3 -2.89 -4.97 9.72
CA LEU A 3 -2.58 -4.44 11.07
C LEU A 3 -2.09 -5.54 12.05
N ALA A 4 -2.45 -6.80 11.81
CA ALA A 4 -2.08 -7.91 12.67
C ALA A 4 -0.64 -8.40 12.43
N THR A 5 -0.05 -8.16 11.25
CA THR A 5 1.33 -8.60 10.94
C THR A 5 2.38 -7.90 11.80
N PHE A 6 2.09 -6.69 12.27
CA PHE A 6 3.03 -5.87 13.03
C PHE A 6 2.97 -6.10 14.55
N ILE A 7 1.94 -6.79 15.05
CA ILE A 7 1.74 -7.07 16.48
C ILE A 7 2.17 -8.51 16.82
N VAL A 8 2.20 -9.41 15.83
CA VAL A 8 2.50 -10.82 16.05
C VAL A 8 4.02 -11.04 16.20
N PRO A 9 4.49 -11.65 17.32
CA PRO A 9 5.92 -11.89 17.56
C PRO A 9 6.53 -13.01 16.70
N ASN A 10 5.69 -13.83 16.04
CA ASN A 10 6.13 -14.98 15.27
C ASN A 10 6.25 -14.66 13.76
N VAL A 11 7.47 -14.73 13.25
CA VAL A 11 7.83 -14.44 11.85
C VAL A 11 6.99 -15.21 10.84
N TYR A 12 6.73 -16.50 11.08
CA TYR A 12 5.96 -17.34 10.15
C TYR A 12 4.49 -16.92 10.06
N ALA A 13 3.90 -16.51 11.18
CA ALA A 13 2.52 -16.03 11.22
C ALA A 13 2.40 -14.63 10.57
N SER A 14 3.39 -13.75 10.76
CA SER A 14 3.42 -12.44 10.09
C SER A 14 3.59 -12.60 8.57
N LEU A 15 4.42 -13.54 8.10
CA LEU A 15 4.56 -13.84 6.67
C LEU A 15 3.28 -14.37 6.04
N ALA A 16 2.58 -15.31 6.71
CA ALA A 16 1.32 -15.85 6.21
C ALA A 16 0.24 -14.76 6.09
N CYS A 17 0.10 -13.92 7.12
CA CYS A 17 -0.83 -12.79 7.12
C CYS A 17 -0.46 -11.73 6.07
N TRP A 18 0.84 -11.48 5.84
CA TRP A 18 1.30 -10.55 4.82
C TRP A 18 1.02 -11.08 3.41
N SER A 19 1.32 -12.35 3.15
CA SER A 19 1.06 -13.01 1.87
C SER A 19 -0.42 -12.94 1.49
N LEU A 20 -1.31 -13.23 2.45
CA LEU A 20 -2.76 -13.15 2.22
C LEU A 20 -3.21 -11.71 1.96
N THR A 21 -2.64 -10.73 2.68
CA THR A 21 -2.92 -9.31 2.45
C THR A 21 -2.51 -8.88 1.05
N VAL A 22 -1.32 -9.28 0.58
CA VAL A 22 -0.82 -9.00 -0.77
C VAL A 22 -1.69 -9.67 -1.83
N PHE A 23 -2.16 -10.89 -1.56
CA PHE A 23 -3.06 -11.60 -2.47
C PHE A 23 -4.36 -10.82 -2.73
N PHE A 24 -5.05 -10.38 -1.67
CA PHE A 24 -6.26 -9.56 -1.80
C PHE A 24 -5.98 -8.19 -2.42
N ALA A 25 -4.84 -7.57 -2.09
CA ALA A 25 -4.43 -6.30 -2.69
C ALA A 25 -4.15 -6.43 -4.20
N ALA A 26 -3.60 -7.57 -4.65
CA ALA A 26 -3.32 -7.81 -6.07
C ALA A 26 -4.60 -8.02 -6.89
N MET A 27 -5.68 -8.57 -6.29
CA MET A 27 -6.96 -8.76 -6.97
C MET A 27 -7.63 -7.45 -7.39
N TYR A 28 -7.31 -6.34 -6.73
CA TYR A 28 -7.84 -5.02 -7.07
C TYR A 28 -7.28 -4.45 -8.39
N LEU A 29 -6.03 -4.78 -8.73
CA LEU A 29 -5.35 -4.20 -9.90
C LEU A 29 -5.98 -4.64 -11.22
N GLY A 30 -6.46 -5.89 -11.30
CA GLY A 30 -7.07 -6.46 -12.50
C GLY A 30 -8.33 -5.72 -12.97
N PRO A 31 -9.36 -5.55 -12.12
CA PRO A 31 -10.56 -4.77 -12.43
C PRO A 31 -10.25 -3.30 -12.76
N ALA A 32 -9.31 -2.67 -12.06
CA ALA A 32 -8.92 -1.29 -12.32
C ALA A 32 -8.32 -1.11 -13.73
N LEU A 33 -7.50 -2.07 -14.18
CA LEU A 33 -6.96 -2.11 -15.54
C LEU A 33 -8.04 -2.41 -16.58
N ALA A 34 -8.96 -3.34 -16.28
CA ALA A 34 -10.06 -3.67 -17.18
C ALA A 34 -10.98 -2.45 -17.40
N LEU A 35 -11.34 -1.72 -16.34
CA LEU A 35 -12.17 -0.52 -16.42
C LEU A 35 -11.51 0.58 -17.26
N THR A 36 -10.23 0.85 -17.02
CA THR A 36 -9.50 1.85 -17.82
C THR A 36 -9.39 1.46 -19.29
N HIS A 37 -9.23 0.17 -19.60
CA HIS A 37 -9.22 -0.31 -20.99
C HIS A 37 -10.60 -0.28 -21.67
N THR A 38 -11.71 -0.37 -20.90
CA THR A 38 -13.08 -0.21 -21.45
C THR A 38 -13.44 1.25 -21.72
N LEU A 39 -12.91 2.18 -20.93
CA LEU A 39 -13.19 3.61 -21.06
C LEU A 39 -12.24 4.29 -22.07
N ALA A 40 -11.04 3.74 -22.28
CA ALA A 40 -10.08 4.24 -23.24
C ALA A 40 -10.38 3.77 -24.68
N PRO A 41 -10.36 4.68 -25.68
CA PRO A 41 -10.45 4.31 -27.09
C PRO A 41 -9.32 3.34 -27.48
N PRO A 42 -9.51 2.43 -28.45
CA PRO A 42 -8.55 1.38 -28.81
C PRO A 42 -7.14 1.91 -29.11
N ASN A 43 -7.05 3.14 -29.62
CA ASN A 43 -5.81 3.82 -30.03
C ASN A 43 -4.98 4.32 -28.82
N PHE A 44 -5.61 4.49 -27.66
CA PHE A 44 -5.01 5.08 -26.46
C PHE A 44 -4.78 4.08 -25.34
N ARG A 45 -5.08 2.78 -25.53
CA ARG A 45 -4.96 1.74 -24.48
C ARG A 45 -3.54 1.63 -23.91
N ALA A 46 -2.51 1.75 -24.75
CA ALA A 46 -1.11 1.74 -24.31
C ALA A 46 -0.74 2.98 -23.48
N ILE A 47 -1.26 4.15 -23.85
CA ILE A 47 -1.00 5.40 -23.12
C ILE A 47 -1.80 5.43 -21.81
N SER A 48 -3.04 4.96 -21.81
CA SER A 48 -3.90 4.92 -20.63
C SER A 48 -3.32 4.01 -19.53
N SER A 49 -2.84 2.83 -19.89
CA SER A 49 -2.16 1.93 -18.95
C SER A 49 -0.83 2.53 -18.45
N ALA A 50 -0.03 3.15 -19.33
CA ALA A 50 1.20 3.83 -18.94
C ALA A 50 0.94 4.99 -17.95
N VAL A 51 -0.08 5.81 -18.17
CA VAL A 51 -0.46 6.91 -17.27
C VAL A 51 -1.01 6.36 -15.95
N LEU A 52 -1.84 5.31 -15.98
CA LEU A 52 -2.32 4.65 -14.76
C LEU A 52 -1.16 4.10 -13.93
N PHE A 53 -0.23 3.36 -14.56
CA PHE A 53 0.96 2.86 -13.86
C PHE A 53 1.86 3.98 -13.38
N PHE A 54 2.02 5.07 -14.13
CA PHE A 54 2.79 6.22 -13.71
C PHE A 54 2.22 6.85 -12.44
N ILE A 55 0.90 7.09 -12.41
CA ILE A 55 0.21 7.62 -11.24
C ILE A 55 0.29 6.65 -10.06
N LEU A 56 0.07 5.35 -10.29
CA LEU A 56 0.19 4.32 -9.25
C LEU A 56 1.60 4.26 -8.65
N ASN A 57 2.64 4.33 -9.49
CA ASN A 57 4.01 4.27 -9.01
C ASN A 57 4.44 5.56 -8.31
N ILE A 58 4.01 6.75 -8.76
CA ILE A 58 4.34 8.01 -8.08
C ILE A 58 3.55 8.19 -6.79
N ILE A 59 2.23 7.99 -6.81
CA ILE A 59 1.38 8.22 -5.64
C ILE A 59 1.52 7.05 -4.66
N GLY A 60 1.40 5.82 -5.13
CA GLY A 60 1.46 4.63 -4.27
C GLY A 60 2.88 4.35 -3.77
N LEU A 61 3.81 4.15 -4.70
CA LEU A 61 5.19 3.76 -4.37
C LEU A 61 6.06 4.94 -3.94
N GLY A 62 5.74 6.16 -4.36
CA GLY A 62 6.44 7.38 -3.93
C GLY A 62 5.98 7.88 -2.57
N LEU A 63 4.67 8.07 -2.35
CA LEU A 63 4.19 8.60 -1.07
C LEU A 63 4.16 7.57 0.05
N GLY A 64 3.89 6.29 -0.23
CA GLY A 64 3.75 5.26 0.80
C GLY A 64 5.01 5.05 1.65
N PRO A 65 6.15 4.66 1.05
CA PRO A 65 7.43 4.47 1.74
C PRO A 65 7.99 5.78 2.31
N THR A 66 7.82 6.90 1.60
CA THR A 66 8.31 8.20 2.07
C THR A 66 7.56 8.65 3.32
N ALA A 67 6.23 8.47 3.37
CA ALA A 67 5.44 8.75 4.57
C ALA A 67 5.86 7.83 5.73
N ALA A 68 6.06 6.53 5.47
CA ALA A 68 6.55 5.59 6.48
C ALA A 68 7.97 5.94 6.98
N GLY A 69 8.85 6.40 6.10
CA GLY A 69 10.20 6.86 6.45
C GLY A 69 10.15 8.09 7.35
N VAL A 70 9.44 9.14 6.92
CA VAL A 70 9.30 10.38 7.72
C VAL A 70 8.69 10.11 9.09
N ILE A 71 7.63 9.30 9.17
CA ILE A 71 7.00 8.94 10.45
C ILE A 71 7.97 8.11 11.31
N SER A 72 8.73 7.20 10.70
CA SER A 72 9.73 6.40 11.42
C SER A 72 10.86 7.27 11.97
N ASP A 73 11.35 8.25 11.20
CA ASP A 73 12.41 9.16 11.62
C ASP A 73 11.96 10.07 12.77
N VAL A 74 10.71 10.56 12.72
CA VAL A 74 10.11 11.35 13.81
C VAL A 74 9.95 10.52 15.08
N LEU A 75 9.45 9.28 14.98
CA LEU A 75 9.31 8.41 16.15
C LEU A 75 10.67 7.98 16.72
N ASN A 76 11.66 7.74 15.87
CA ASN A 76 13.01 7.41 16.31
C ASN A 76 13.66 8.59 17.07
N ALA A 77 13.48 9.82 16.57
CA ALA A 77 13.93 11.04 17.27
C ALA A 77 13.25 11.25 18.64
N GLN A 78 12.07 10.67 18.87
CA GLN A 78 11.36 10.68 20.15
C GLN A 78 11.80 9.56 21.11
N GLY A 79 12.78 8.72 20.74
CA GLY A 79 13.36 7.71 21.61
C GLY A 79 12.76 6.30 21.47
N PHE A 80 11.95 6.04 20.44
CA PHE A 80 11.29 4.73 20.24
C PHE A 80 12.21 3.62 19.68
N GLY A 81 13.47 3.91 19.33
CA GLY A 81 14.48 2.91 18.96
C GLY A 81 13.99 1.92 17.89
N GLU A 82 14.19 0.61 18.10
CA GLU A 82 13.75 -0.44 17.16
C GLU A 82 12.23 -0.54 16.97
N ALA A 83 11.42 -0.07 17.94
CA ALA A 83 9.96 -0.11 17.84
C ALA A 83 9.39 1.00 16.92
N SER A 84 10.19 2.02 16.60
CA SER A 84 9.78 3.16 15.75
C SER A 84 9.27 2.73 14.37
N LEU A 85 9.92 1.73 13.75
CA LEU A 85 9.54 1.22 12.44
C LEU A 85 8.21 0.45 12.48
N GLN A 86 7.99 -0.35 13.52
CA GLN A 86 6.74 -1.11 13.70
C GLN A 86 5.54 -0.17 13.88
N TRP A 87 5.70 0.85 14.72
CA TRP A 87 4.68 1.87 14.95
C TRP A 87 4.45 2.74 13.71
N SER A 88 5.49 3.08 12.96
CA SER A 88 5.35 3.81 11.70
C SER A 88 4.52 3.01 10.68
N LEU A 89 4.85 1.74 10.46
CA LEU A 89 4.11 0.87 9.54
C LEU A 89 2.66 0.64 9.98
N PHE A 90 2.40 0.59 11.29
CA PHE A 90 1.05 0.51 11.84
C PHE A 90 0.23 1.78 11.55
N ILE A 91 0.82 2.98 11.77
CA ILE A 91 0.16 4.27 11.53
C ILE A 91 -0.08 4.48 10.02
N VAL A 92 0.89 4.17 9.17
CA VAL A 92 0.73 4.28 7.71
C VAL A 92 -0.32 3.30 7.18
N SER A 93 -0.50 2.15 7.82
CA SER A 93 -1.57 1.21 7.46
C SER A 93 -2.97 1.80 7.72
N PHE A 94 -3.13 2.74 8.66
CA PHE A 94 -4.41 3.46 8.85
C PHE A 94 -4.69 4.47 7.74
N LEU A 95 -3.66 5.04 7.13
CA LEU A 95 -3.77 5.94 5.97
C LEU A 95 -4.37 5.25 4.74
N ALA A 96 -4.36 3.92 4.70
CA ALA A 96 -4.99 3.13 3.64
C ALA A 96 -6.52 2.93 3.82
N ILE A 97 -7.06 3.14 5.03
CA ILE A 97 -8.49 2.92 5.33
C ILE A 97 -9.43 3.83 4.52
N PRO A 98 -9.16 5.14 4.35
CA PRO A 98 -9.99 6.00 3.52
C PRO A 98 -10.05 5.52 2.06
N GLY A 99 -8.95 4.96 1.55
CA GLY A 99 -8.89 4.39 0.19
C GLY A 99 -9.81 3.18 0.02
N ILE A 100 -9.88 2.32 1.05
CA ILE A 100 -10.80 1.18 1.08
C ILE A 100 -12.26 1.64 1.12
N ILE A 101 -12.57 2.67 1.92
CA ILE A 101 -13.94 3.19 2.05
C ILE A 101 -14.40 3.88 0.76
N LEU A 102 -13.51 4.60 0.06
CA LEU A 102 -13.84 5.27 -1.20
C LEU A 102 -14.10 4.30 -2.36
N TRP A 103 -13.66 3.05 -2.25
CA TRP A 103 -13.76 2.01 -3.29
C TRP A 103 -14.64 0.82 -2.89
N ALA A 104 -15.26 0.84 -1.70
CA ALA A 104 -16.25 -0.12 -1.24
C ALA A 104 -17.67 0.33 -1.61
#